data_AF-A0A183U6G4-F1
#
_entry.id   AF-A0A183U6G4-F1
#
_cell.length_a   1.000
_cell.length_b   1.000
_cell.length_c   1.000
_cell.angle_alpha   90.00
_cell.angle_beta   90.00
_cell.angle_gamma   90.00
#
_symmetry.space_group_name_H-M   'P 1'
#
loop_
_entity.id
_entity.type
_entity.pdbx_description
1 polymer ?
#
loop_
_entity_poly.entity_id
_entity_poly.type
_entity_poly.pdbx_seq_one_letter_code
_entity_poly.pdbx_strand_id
1 'polypeptide(L)'
;MSMSLMRVQSTGYIESGRQARDLLPNLLHVDYSLRTLSKPQIDPVALRNVDGATLAELMDSLEAAEFAKEFVIVDCRYLYEYEGGHISVSTAATFAKPMFHY
;
A
#
# COMPACT_ATOMS: atom_id res chain seq x y z
N MET A 1 15.67 0.09 -47.05
CA MET A 1 14.84 -0.64 -46.07
C MET A 1 15.44 -0.41 -44.69
N SER A 2 14.78 0.39 -43.84
CA SER A 2 15.27 0.69 -42.49
C SER A 2 14.69 -0.34 -41.52
N MET A 3 15.52 -1.20 -40.95
CA MET A 3 15.10 -2.10 -39.87
C MET A 3 15.09 -1.31 -38.57
N SER A 4 13.88 -0.99 -38.08
CA SER A 4 13.68 -0.45 -36.73
C SER A 4 14.02 -1.56 -35.74
N LEU A 5 15.19 -1.47 -35.08
CA LEU A 5 15.54 -2.28 -33.92
C LEU A 5 14.50 -2.02 -32.83
N MET A 6 13.66 -3.02 -32.56
CA MET A 6 12.74 -2.98 -31.42
C MET A 6 13.61 -3.06 -30.16
N ARG A 7 13.80 -1.92 -29.48
CA ARG A 7 14.49 -1.88 -28.19
C ARG A 7 13.70 -2.74 -27.19
N VAL A 8 14.40 -3.63 -26.50
CA VAL A 8 13.88 -4.26 -25.30
C VAL A 8 13.55 -3.15 -24.30
N GLN A 9 12.28 -2.98 -23.99
CA GLN A 9 11.82 -2.01 -23.01
C GLN A 9 11.71 -2.70 -21.64
N SER A 10 12.21 -2.02 -20.60
CA SER A 10 12.05 -2.45 -19.21
C SER A 10 10.57 -2.49 -18.84
N THR A 11 10.16 -3.50 -18.07
CA THR A 11 8.79 -3.68 -17.55
C THR A 11 8.23 -2.39 -16.91
N GLY A 12 9.07 -1.59 -16.25
CA GLY A 12 8.65 -0.33 -15.62
C GLY A 12 8.21 0.77 -16.60
N TYR A 13 8.68 0.74 -17.86
CA TYR A 13 8.20 1.67 -18.90
C TYR A 13 6.78 1.31 -19.37
N ILE A 14 6.44 0.02 -19.36
CA ILE A 14 5.11 -0.49 -19.70
C ILE A 14 4.11 -0.17 -18.57
N GLU A 15 4.57 -0.21 -17.31
CA GLU A 15 3.80 0.19 -16.13
C GLU A 15 3.56 1.70 -16.00
N SER A 16 4.24 2.53 -16.81
CA SER A 16 3.98 3.98 -16.88
C SER A 16 2.62 4.32 -17.54
N GLY A 17 1.72 3.34 -17.61
CA GLY A 17 0.42 3.28 -18.27
C GLY A 17 -0.60 4.32 -17.81
N ARG A 18 -0.33 5.59 -18.09
CA ARG A 18 -1.37 6.64 -18.12
C ARG A 18 -2.53 6.25 -19.05
N GLN A 19 -2.28 5.41 -20.06
CA GLN A 19 -3.26 4.99 -21.06
C GLN A 19 -3.94 3.63 -20.74
N ALA A 20 -3.42 2.85 -19.79
CA ALA A 20 -3.98 1.54 -19.44
C ALA A 20 -5.08 1.61 -18.37
N ARG A 21 -5.20 2.75 -17.67
CA ARG A 21 -6.12 2.93 -16.54
C ARG A 21 -7.60 2.85 -16.93
N ASP A 22 -7.97 3.49 -18.04
CA ASP A 22 -9.37 3.56 -18.51
C ASP A 22 -9.83 2.29 -19.24
N LEU A 23 -8.92 1.35 -19.49
CA LEU A 23 -9.13 0.09 -20.21
C LEU A 23 -8.92 -1.15 -19.33
N LEU A 24 -8.64 -0.97 -18.03
CA LEU A 24 -8.55 -2.11 -17.12
C LEU A 24 -9.92 -2.80 -17.06
N PRO A 25 -10.00 -4.09 -17.41
CA PRO A 25 -11.28 -4.79 -17.40
C PRO A 25 -11.86 -4.78 -15.99
N ASN A 26 -13.19 -4.67 -15.89
CA ASN A 26 -13.98 -4.81 -14.65
C ASN A 26 -13.67 -6.10 -13.85
N LEU A 27 -12.91 -7.03 -14.45
CA LEU A 27 -12.44 -8.27 -13.86
C LEU A 27 -11.48 -8.06 -12.67
N LEU A 28 -10.82 -6.90 -12.55
CA LEU A 28 -9.97 -6.55 -11.39
C LEU A 28 -10.70 -5.65 -10.37
N HIS A 29 -12.02 -5.58 -10.43
CA HIS A 29 -12.79 -4.85 -9.42
C HIS A 29 -12.66 -5.54 -8.06
N VAL A 30 -12.20 -4.78 -7.06
CA VAL A 30 -12.05 -5.25 -5.68
C VAL A 30 -12.95 -4.40 -4.80
N ASP A 31 -13.89 -5.06 -4.13
CA ASP A 31 -14.71 -4.44 -3.10
C ASP A 31 -13.91 -4.39 -1.78
N TYR A 32 -13.41 -3.20 -1.46
CA TYR A 32 -12.70 -2.98 -0.21
C TYR A 32 -13.69 -2.81 0.94
N SER A 33 -13.42 -3.46 2.07
CA SER A 33 -14.25 -3.35 3.29
C SER A 33 -14.11 -2.00 4.00
N LEU A 34 -13.01 -1.29 3.78
CA LEU A 34 -12.72 0.00 4.40
C LEU A 34 -12.91 1.15 3.41
N ARG A 35 -13.29 2.31 3.95
CA ARG A 35 -13.34 3.57 3.18
C ARG A 35 -11.94 3.91 2.69
N THR A 36 -11.81 4.13 1.38
CA THR A 36 -10.53 4.45 0.74
C THR A 36 -10.49 5.90 0.28
N LEU A 37 -9.29 6.46 0.21
CA LEU A 37 -9.05 7.80 -0.29
C LEU A 37 -9.22 7.85 -1.81
N SER A 38 -10.11 8.74 -2.29
CA SER A 38 -10.39 8.94 -3.72
C SER A 38 -9.25 9.60 -4.50
N LYS A 39 -8.37 10.33 -3.80
CA LYS A 39 -7.18 11.01 -4.36
C LYS A 39 -5.98 10.80 -3.46
N PRO A 40 -5.33 9.63 -3.52
CA PRO A 40 -4.17 9.38 -2.69
C PRO A 40 -2.95 10.19 -3.18
N GLN A 41 -2.01 10.49 -2.27
CA GLN A 41 -0.78 11.22 -2.60
C GLN A 41 0.13 10.42 -3.56
N ILE A 42 0.14 9.10 -3.41
CA ILE A 42 0.75 8.14 -4.34
C ILE A 42 -0.39 7.22 -4.75
N ASP A 43 -0.57 6.99 -6.04
CA ASP A 43 -1.61 6.12 -6.59
C ASP A 43 -1.02 4.76 -6.98
N PRO A 44 -0.83 3.83 -6.02
CA PRO A 44 -0.34 2.50 -6.31
C PRO A 44 -1.44 1.70 -7.03
N VAL A 45 -1.06 1.09 -8.15
CA VAL A 45 -1.97 0.30 -9.00
C VAL A 45 -2.65 -0.83 -8.20
N ALA A 46 -1.93 -1.42 -7.23
CA ALA A 46 -2.36 -2.61 -6.48
C ALA A 46 -2.78 -2.36 -5.02
N LEU A 47 -2.68 -1.13 -4.51
CA LEU A 47 -2.99 -0.82 -3.11
C LEU A 47 -3.97 0.37 -3.02
N ARG A 48 -4.66 0.48 -1.89
CA ARG A 48 -5.52 1.63 -1.58
C ARG A 48 -5.11 2.23 -0.25
N ASN A 49 -5.25 3.55 -0.17
CA ASN A 49 -4.90 4.30 1.02
C ASN A 49 -6.15 4.55 1.85
N VAL A 50 -6.00 4.51 3.16
CA VAL A 50 -7.00 4.90 4.16
C VAL A 50 -6.47 6.12 4.91
N ASP A 51 -7.35 6.95 5.46
CA ASP A 51 -6.93 8.05 6.33
C ASP A 51 -6.86 7.63 7.81
N GLY A 52 -6.19 8.48 8.61
CA GLY A 52 -6.06 8.25 10.04
C GLY A 52 -7.41 8.26 10.77
N ALA A 53 -8.39 9.02 10.27
CA ALA A 53 -9.74 9.08 10.86
C ALA A 53 -10.47 7.73 10.70
N THR A 54 -10.44 7.15 9.50
CA THR A 54 -11.01 5.82 9.23
C THR A 54 -10.37 4.76 10.11
N LEU A 55 -9.05 4.83 10.30
CA LEU A 55 -8.36 3.87 11.17
C LEU A 55 -8.74 4.07 12.65
N ALA A 56 -8.79 5.30 13.13
CA ALA A 56 -9.18 5.60 14.51
C ALA A 56 -10.61 5.15 14.80
N GLU A 57 -11.56 5.50 13.91
CA GLU A 57 -12.96 5.07 14.02
C GLU A 57 -13.08 3.54 14.02
N LEU A 58 -12.32 2.84 13.17
CA LEU A 58 -12.30 1.39 13.13
C LEU A 58 -11.81 0.80 14.46
N MET A 59 -10.72 1.35 15.00
CA MET A 59 -10.14 0.92 16.27
C MET A 59 -11.06 1.21 17.47
N ASP A 60 -11.82 2.29 17.43
CA ASP A 60 -12.80 2.65 18.48
C ASP A 60 -14.09 1.81 18.37
N SER A 61 -14.42 1.33 17.16
CA SER A 61 -15.67 0.59 16.91
C SER A 61 -15.62 -0.90 17.27
N LEU A 62 -14.43 -1.47 17.42
CA LEU A 62 -14.22 -2.90 17.66
C LEU A 62 -13.42 -3.12 18.94
N GLU A 63 -13.72 -4.20 19.67
CA GLU A 63 -12.80 -4.65 20.71
C GLU A 63 -11.50 -5.17 20.10
N ALA A 64 -10.38 -5.03 20.82
CA ALA A 64 -9.06 -5.41 20.31
C ALA A 64 -8.99 -6.87 19.81
N ALA A 65 -9.72 -7.79 20.47
CA ALA A 65 -9.77 -9.19 20.09
C ALA A 65 -10.58 -9.44 18.79
N GLU A 66 -11.55 -8.59 18.47
CA GLU A 66 -12.32 -8.66 17.22
C GLU A 66 -11.52 -8.02 16.09
N PHE A 67 -10.90 -6.87 16.35
CA PHE A 67 -9.99 -6.21 15.42
C PHE A 67 -8.90 -7.17 14.94
N ALA A 68 -8.25 -7.91 15.85
CA ALA A 68 -7.18 -8.85 15.51
C ALA A 68 -7.63 -10.09 14.71
N LYS A 69 -8.94 -10.38 14.63
CA LYS A 69 -9.46 -11.48 13.78
C LYS A 69 -9.60 -11.05 12.33
N GLU A 70 -9.91 -9.77 12.10
CA GLU A 70 -10.24 -9.24 10.78
C GLU A 70 -9.12 -8.39 10.16
N PHE A 71 -8.32 -7.73 10.99
CA PHE A 71 -7.33 -6.75 10.56
C PHE A 71 -5.97 -6.95 11.23
N VAL A 72 -4.91 -6.64 10.49
CA VAL A 72 -3.54 -6.60 10.98
C VAL A 72 -2.92 -5.27 10.56
N ILE A 73 -2.38 -4.53 11.52
CA ILE A 73 -1.58 -3.33 11.24
C ILE A 73 -0.10 -3.73 11.26
N VAL A 74 0.58 -3.52 10.14
CA VAL A 74 2.01 -3.81 10.01
C VAL A 74 2.77 -2.47 10.00
N ASP A 75 3.55 -2.21 11.05
CA ASP A 75 4.44 -1.04 11.08
C ASP A 75 5.75 -1.39 10.38
N CYS A 76 5.93 -0.82 9.20
CA CYS A 76 7.09 -1.06 8.36
C CYS A 76 8.27 -0.11 8.65
N ARG A 77 8.22 0.73 9.68
CA ARG A 77 9.34 1.63 10.05
C ARG A 77 10.54 0.87 10.60
N TYR A 78 11.64 1.56 10.90
CA TYR A 78 12.77 0.93 11.58
C TYR A 78 12.37 0.54 13.02
N LEU A 79 13.02 -0.50 13.56
CA LEU A 79 12.71 -1.02 14.90
C LEU A 79 12.80 0.06 15.99
N TYR A 80 13.80 0.94 15.93
CA TYR A 80 13.95 2.03 16.91
C TYR A 80 12.81 3.05 16.84
N GLU A 81 12.19 3.28 15.68
CA GLU A 81 11.04 4.18 15.53
C GLU A 81 9.77 3.54 16.08
N TYR A 82 9.63 2.23 15.90
CA TYR A 82 8.55 1.44 16.46
C TYR A 82 8.63 1.42 17.99
N GLU A 83 9.80 1.10 18.54
CA GLU A 83 10.05 1.11 19.99
C GLU A 83 9.85 2.49 20.62
N GLY A 84 10.14 3.56 19.88
CA GLY A 84 9.91 4.94 20.30
C GLY A 84 8.44 5.37 20.34
N GLY A 85 7.53 4.58 19.75
CA GLY A 85 6.09 4.82 19.75
C GLY A 85 5.42 4.32 18.48
N HIS A 86 4.38 3.50 18.64
CA HIS A 86 3.62 2.88 17.55
C HIS A 86 2.14 2.75 17.92
N ILE A 87 1.32 2.38 16.94
CA ILE A 87 -0.11 2.10 17.16
C ILE A 87 -0.23 0.82 18.00
N SER A 88 -1.00 0.84 19.08
CA SER A 88 -1.04 -0.21 20.10
C SER A 88 -1.34 -1.63 19.57
N VAL A 89 -2.14 -1.75 18.51
CA VAL A 89 -2.52 -3.03 17.89
C VAL A 89 -1.64 -3.42 16.69
N SER A 90 -0.58 -2.67 16.42
CA SER A 90 0.34 -2.94 15.31
C SER A 90 1.45 -3.92 15.66
N THR A 91 2.02 -4.55 14.64
CA THR A 91 3.19 -5.42 14.76
C THR A 91 4.33 -4.85 13.92
N ALA A 92 5.53 -4.79 14.49
CA ALA A 92 6.73 -4.37 13.76
C ALA A 92 7.08 -5.38 12.66
N ALA A 93 7.29 -4.87 11.46
CA ALA A 93 7.77 -5.67 10.35
C ALA A 93 9.30 -5.76 10.41
N THR A 94 9.82 -6.87 10.94
CA THR A 94 11.27 -7.08 11.04
C THR A 94 11.83 -7.53 9.69
N PHE A 95 12.00 -6.59 8.77
CA PHE A 95 12.77 -6.79 7.56
C PHE A 95 14.20 -6.29 7.79
N ALA A 96 15.20 -7.05 7.31
CA ALA A 96 16.58 -6.59 7.28
C ALA A 96 16.68 -5.39 6.32
N LYS A 97 16.44 -4.19 6.84
CA LYS A 97 16.60 -2.96 6.08
C LYS A 97 18.07 -2.57 6.11
N PRO A 98 18.71 -2.33 4.96
CA PRO A 98 20.05 -1.78 4.94
C PRO A 98 20.05 -0.45 5.70
N MET A 99 20.90 -0.37 6.73
CA MET A 99 21.11 0.85 7.48
C MET A 99 21.98 1.77 6.63
N PHE A 100 21.37 2.73 5.95
CA PHE A 100 22.12 3.78 5.28
C PHE A 100 22.45 4.84 6.33
N HIS A 101 23.72 4.92 6.72
CA HIS A 101 24.24 6.07 7.45
C HIS A 101 24.29 7.25 6.48
N TYR A 102 23.54 8.31 6.80
CA TYR A 102 23.65 9.62 6.13
C TYR A 102 24.92 10.35 6.56
#